data_AF-A0A2E2WST6-F1
#
_entry.id   AF-A0A2E2WST6-F1
#
_cell.length_a   1.000
_cell.length_b   1.000
_cell.length_c   1.000
_cell.angle_alpha   90.00
_cell.angle_beta   90.00
_cell.angle_gamma   90.00
#
_symmetry.space_group_name_H-M   'P 1'
#
loop_
_entity.id
_entity.type
_entity.pdbx_description
1 polymer ?
#
loop_
_entity_poly.entity_id
_entity_poly.type
_entity_poly.pdbx_seq_one_letter_code
_entity_poly.pdbx_strand_id
1 'polypeptide(L)'
;MTKEMKKEKNKTYEGIIEELENIISKLNSANIPIENSIKLYEEGIKLSNEADKELLTIEKNIQKIKKTKVNNVKSIDIEKSFIEIEEIIENLEDDNISINEAERSYKKALSIIFSVESYLKKAKSEIKKYEQ
;
A
#
# COMPACT_ATOMS: atom_id res chain seq x y z
N MET A 1 5.60 23.00 -34.74
CA MET A 1 5.06 23.17 -33.37
C MET A 1 5.14 21.83 -32.68
N THR A 2 6.21 21.60 -31.91
CA THR A 2 6.44 20.36 -31.17
C THR A 2 5.58 20.36 -29.91
N LYS A 3 4.60 19.47 -29.86
CA LYS A 3 3.75 19.23 -28.70
C LYS A 3 4.58 18.45 -27.68
N GLU A 4 5.20 19.15 -26.73
CA GLU A 4 5.85 18.51 -25.59
C GLU A 4 4.79 17.74 -24.80
N MET A 5 4.88 16.41 -24.83
CA MET A 5 4.14 15.54 -23.92
C MET A 5 4.70 15.79 -22.52
N LYS A 6 4.00 16.58 -21.70
CA LYS A 6 4.23 16.60 -20.26
C LYS A 6 4.06 15.17 -19.76
N LYS A 7 5.19 14.55 -19.40
CA LYS A 7 5.23 13.30 -18.66
C LYS A 7 4.53 13.59 -17.34
N GLU A 8 3.27 13.18 -17.21
CA GLU A 8 2.55 13.23 -15.94
C GLU A 8 3.41 12.46 -14.93
N LYS A 9 3.97 13.19 -13.96
CA LYS A 9 4.47 12.56 -12.74
C LYS A 9 3.22 11.95 -12.10
N ASN A 10 3.17 10.62 -11.99
CA ASN A 10 2.15 9.97 -11.18
C ASN A 10 2.16 10.66 -9.81
N LYS A 11 1.05 11.32 -9.47
CA LYS A 11 0.89 11.94 -8.16
C LYS A 11 0.82 10.83 -7.12
N THR A 12 1.45 11.05 -5.97
CA THR A 12 1.30 10.13 -4.84
C THR A 12 -0.11 10.25 -4.27
N TYR A 13 -0.59 9.22 -3.59
CA TYR A 13 -1.89 9.25 -2.92
C TYR A 13 -2.01 10.48 -2.01
N GLU A 14 -0.98 10.76 -1.20
CA GLU A 14 -0.95 11.92 -0.30
C GLU A 14 -1.08 13.24 -1.04
N GLY A 15 -0.43 13.38 -2.20
CA GLY A 15 -0.56 14.59 -3.03
C GLY A 15 -1.95 14.74 -3.65
N ILE A 16 -2.61 13.63 -3.99
CA ILE A 16 -4.00 13.66 -4.48
C ILE A 16 -4.94 14.12 -3.36
N ILE A 17 -4.75 13.63 -2.13
CA ILE A 17 -5.54 14.04 -0.97
C ILE A 17 -5.34 15.54 -0.67
N GLU A 18 -4.10 16.05 -0.68
CA GLU A 18 -3.83 17.47 -0.45
C GLU A 18 -4.53 18.37 -1.49
N GLU A 19 -4.55 17.95 -2.76
CA GLU A 19 -5.27 18.68 -3.81
C GLU A 19 -6.79 18.62 -3.63
N LEU A 20 -7.34 17.47 -3.21
CA LEU A 20 -8.75 17.33 -2.87
C LEU A 20 -9.16 18.24 -1.71
N GLU A 21 -8.35 18.29 -0.64
CA GLU A 21 -8.58 19.18 0.50
C GLU A 21 -8.59 20.66 0.07
N ASN A 22 -7.70 21.04 -0.83
CA ASN A 22 -7.68 22.39 -1.41
C ASN A 22 -8.94 22.69 -2.24
N ILE A 23 -9.42 21.72 -3.04
CA ILE A 23 -10.69 21.86 -3.77
C ILE A 23 -11.86 22.02 -2.80
N ILE A 24 -11.94 21.19 -1.76
CA ILE A 24 -12.99 21.25 -0.73
C ILE A 24 -12.96 22.61 -0.03
N SER A 25 -11.77 23.08 0.35
CA SER A 25 -11.58 24.40 0.97
C SER A 25 -12.07 25.54 0.08
N LYS A 26 -11.77 25.49 -1.22
CA LYS A 26 -12.29 26.45 -2.21
C LYS A 26 -13.81 26.35 -2.30
N LEU A 27 -14.38 25.16 -2.48
CA LEU A 27 -15.83 24.96 -2.58
C LEU A 27 -16.60 25.48 -1.34
N ASN A 28 -16.00 25.41 -0.16
CA ASN A 28 -16.55 25.95 1.09
C ASN A 28 -16.44 27.48 1.24
N SER A 29 -15.76 28.16 0.31
CA SER A 29 -15.63 29.62 0.34
C SER A 29 -16.94 30.31 -0.05
N ALA A 30 -17.38 31.28 0.74
CA ALA A 30 -18.73 31.86 0.70
C ALA A 30 -19.15 32.58 -0.61
N ASN A 31 -18.26 32.74 -1.60
CA ASN A 31 -18.49 33.58 -2.78
C ASN A 31 -17.95 32.98 -4.10
N ILE A 32 -17.95 31.65 -4.25
CA ILE A 32 -17.57 31.02 -5.53
C ILE A 32 -18.70 31.14 -6.56
N PRO A 33 -18.43 31.69 -7.78
CA PRO A 33 -19.38 31.65 -8.89
C PRO A 33 -19.75 30.21 -9.28
N ILE A 34 -21.01 29.99 -9.69
CA ILE A 34 -21.53 28.66 -10.00
C ILE A 34 -20.73 27.93 -11.09
N GLU A 35 -20.23 28.63 -12.10
CA GLU A 35 -19.41 28.02 -13.15
C GLU A 35 -18.07 27.51 -12.61
N ASN A 36 -17.51 28.20 -11.60
CA ASN A 36 -16.27 27.80 -10.95
C ASN A 36 -16.49 26.65 -9.97
N SER A 37 -17.63 26.61 -9.26
CA SER A 37 -17.95 25.49 -8.38
C SER A 37 -18.18 24.20 -9.17
N ILE A 38 -18.82 24.27 -10.34
CA ILE A 38 -18.97 23.11 -11.24
C ILE A 38 -17.61 22.58 -11.68
N LYS A 39 -16.69 23.46 -12.11
CA LYS A 39 -15.32 23.05 -12.52
C LYS A 39 -14.55 22.40 -11.38
N LEU A 40 -14.59 22.99 -10.18
CA LEU A 40 -13.94 22.44 -8.99
C LEU A 40 -14.54 21.09 -8.60
N TYR A 41 -15.86 20.93 -8.71
CA TYR A 41 -16.52 19.65 -8.48
C TYR A 41 -16.06 18.58 -9.48
N GLU A 42 -16.04 18.90 -10.78
CA GLU A 42 -15.55 17.98 -11.82
C GLU A 42 -14.09 17.59 -11.60
N GLU A 43 -13.24 18.54 -11.18
CA GLU A 43 -11.85 18.30 -10.81
C GLU A 43 -11.73 17.40 -9.57
N GLY A 44 -12.54 17.65 -8.54
CA GLY A 44 -12.62 16.80 -7.35
C GLY A 44 -13.03 15.36 -7.67
N ILE A 45 -14.01 15.17 -8.56
CA ILE A 45 -14.38 13.82 -9.04
C ILE A 45 -13.23 13.15 -9.77
N LYS A 46 -12.46 13.88 -10.60
CA LYS A 46 -11.28 13.32 -11.28
C LYS A 46 -10.21 12.88 -10.28
N LEU A 47 -9.88 13.73 -9.32
CA LEU A 47 -8.89 13.41 -8.27
C LEU A 47 -9.35 12.24 -7.40
N SER A 48 -10.63 12.15 -7.05
CA SER A 48 -11.17 11.00 -6.32
C SER A 48 -10.96 9.70 -7.10
N ASN A 49 -11.24 9.71 -8.41
CA ASN A 49 -10.99 8.54 -9.26
C ASN A 49 -9.50 8.21 -9.40
N GLU A 50 -8.61 9.20 -9.31
CA GLU A 50 -7.16 8.99 -9.30
C GLU A 50 -6.68 8.37 -7.98
N ALA A 51 -7.20 8.84 -6.84
CA ALA A 51 -6.94 8.24 -5.54
C ALA A 51 -7.35 6.76 -5.50
N ASP A 52 -8.55 6.44 -5.99
CA ASP A 52 -9.03 5.05 -6.08
C ASP A 52 -8.12 4.17 -6.95
N LYS A 53 -7.61 4.71 -8.07
CA LYS A 53 -6.67 3.96 -8.93
C LYS A 53 -5.33 3.71 -8.24
N GLU A 54 -4.85 4.66 -7.47
CA GLU A 54 -3.60 4.52 -6.73
C GLU A 54 -3.75 3.47 -5.62
N LEU A 55 -4.86 3.52 -4.87
CA LEU A 55 -5.23 2.48 -3.89
C LEU A 55 -5.26 1.09 -4.51
N LEU A 56 -5.97 0.93 -5.63
CA LEU A 56 -6.03 -0.34 -6.35
C LEU A 56 -4.65 -0.80 -6.84
N THR A 57 -3.75 0.13 -7.15
CA THR A 57 -2.38 -0.19 -7.58
C THR A 57 -1.55 -0.73 -6.41
N ILE A 58 -1.65 -0.08 -5.25
CA ILE A 58 -1.03 -0.53 -3.99
C ILE A 58 -1.54 -1.93 -3.61
N GLU A 59 -2.85 -2.15 -3.60
CA GLU A 59 -3.44 -3.45 -3.30
C GLU A 59 -2.92 -4.55 -4.24
N LYS A 60 -2.87 -4.27 -5.55
CA LYS A 60 -2.32 -5.21 -6.54
C LYS A 60 -0.85 -5.50 -6.30
N ASN A 61 -0.07 -4.51 -5.87
CA ASN A 61 1.35 -4.70 -5.58
C ASN A 61 1.56 -5.61 -4.36
N ILE A 62 0.77 -5.42 -3.30
CA ILE A 62 0.74 -6.31 -2.13
C ILE A 62 0.38 -7.74 -2.56
N GLN A 63 -0.64 -7.91 -3.42
CA GLN A 63 -1.05 -9.24 -3.90
C GLN A 63 0.02 -9.96 -4.73
N LYS A 64 0.85 -9.24 -5.49
CA LYS A 64 1.93 -9.85 -6.30
C LYS A 64 2.96 -10.56 -5.42
N ILE A 65 3.26 -10.03 -4.24
CA ILE A 65 4.24 -10.63 -3.32
C ILE A 65 3.78 -12.01 -2.85
N LYS A 66 2.46 -12.24 -2.71
CA LYS A 66 1.90 -13.56 -2.39
C LYS A 66 2.25 -14.66 -3.40
N LYS A 67 2.62 -14.30 -4.63
CA LYS A 67 2.93 -15.26 -5.71
C LYS A 67 4.40 -15.62 -5.80
N THR A 68 5.29 -14.82 -5.20
CA THR A 68 6.73 -15.02 -5.29
C THR A 68 7.19 -15.85 -4.09
N LYS A 69 7.29 -17.17 -4.26
CA LYS A 69 7.84 -18.08 -3.24
C LYS A 69 9.26 -17.65 -2.85
N VAL A 70 9.44 -17.11 -1.65
CA VAL A 70 10.78 -16.89 -1.06
C VAL A 70 11.31 -18.26 -0.63
N ASN A 71 12.01 -18.93 -1.54
CA ASN A 71 12.42 -20.33 -1.39
C ASN A 71 13.71 -20.55 -0.58
N ASN A 72 14.29 -19.51 0.04
CA ASN A 72 15.70 -19.58 0.46
C ASN A 72 15.99 -19.19 1.91
N VAL A 73 15.25 -19.75 2.86
CA VAL A 73 15.65 -19.70 4.28
C VAL A 73 16.09 -21.09 4.73
N LYS A 74 17.39 -21.21 5.08
CA LYS A 74 18.01 -22.42 5.67
C LYS A 74 17.84 -22.46 7.20
N SER A 75 17.70 -21.30 7.84
CA SER A 75 17.43 -21.16 9.27
C SER A 75 16.58 -19.91 9.48
N ILE A 76 15.40 -20.06 10.08
CA ILE A 76 14.55 -18.94 10.49
C ILE A 76 14.58 -18.86 12.01
N ASP A 77 14.68 -17.65 12.54
CA ASP A 77 14.44 -17.37 13.95
C ASP A 77 12.97 -17.02 14.11
N ILE A 78 12.20 -17.96 14.68
CA ILE A 78 10.75 -17.83 14.82
C ILE A 78 10.41 -16.76 15.86
N GLU A 79 11.12 -16.72 16.99
CA GLU A 79 10.87 -15.75 18.05
C GLU A 79 11.12 -14.33 17.54
N LYS A 80 12.24 -14.12 16.86
CA LYS A 80 12.52 -12.83 16.22
C LYS A 80 11.46 -12.46 15.18
N SER A 81 10.98 -13.42 14.41
CA SER A 81 9.91 -13.20 13.42
C SER A 81 8.60 -12.74 14.07
N PHE A 82 8.26 -13.26 15.25
CA PHE A 82 7.08 -12.82 16.00
C PHE A 82 7.24 -11.39 16.52
N ILE A 83 8.40 -11.08 17.12
CA ILE A 83 8.71 -9.71 17.58
C ILE A 83 8.58 -8.71 16.42
N GLU A 84 9.14 -9.03 15.26
CA GLU A 84 9.02 -8.15 14.10
C GLU A 84 7.58 -7.98 13.59
N ILE A 85 6.71 -8.98 13.77
CA ILE A 85 5.29 -8.87 13.44
C ILE A 85 4.55 -7.99 14.44
N GLU A 86 4.85 -8.12 15.74
CA GLU A 86 4.27 -7.28 16.79
C GLU A 86 4.62 -5.80 16.56
N GLU A 87 5.89 -5.49 16.27
CA GLU A 87 6.32 -4.14 15.88
C GLU A 87 5.56 -3.63 14.64
N ILE A 88 5.32 -4.48 13.65
CA ILE A 88 4.55 -4.09 12.45
C ILE A 88 3.10 -3.76 12.81
N ILE A 89 2.48 -4.54 13.70
CA ILE A 89 1.10 -4.30 14.15
C ILE A 89 1.01 -2.98 14.89
N GLU A 90 1.92 -2.71 15.83
CA GLU A 90 1.98 -1.45 16.57
C GLU A 90 2.11 -0.25 15.61
N ASN A 91 2.97 -0.35 14.60
CA ASN A 91 3.10 0.70 13.58
C ASN A 91 1.81 0.91 12.76
N LEU A 92 1.05 -0.16 12.49
CA LEU A 92 -0.21 -0.08 11.73
C LEU A 92 -1.38 0.48 12.57
N GLU A 93 -1.25 0.59 13.89
CA GLU A 93 -2.24 1.20 14.78
C GLU A 93 -2.14 2.73 14.82
N ASP A 94 -1.11 3.35 14.22
CA ASP A 94 -1.01 4.81 14.09
C ASP A 94 -2.02 5.34 13.07
N ASP A 95 -3.00 6.13 13.54
CA ASP A 95 -4.00 6.81 12.71
C ASP A 95 -3.39 7.75 11.65
N ASN A 96 -2.13 8.17 11.82
CA ASN A 96 -1.42 9.07 10.90
C ASN A 96 -0.45 8.35 9.96
N ILE A 97 -0.43 7.01 9.95
CA ILE A 97 0.46 6.26 9.07
C ILE A 97 0.24 6.64 7.60
N SER A 98 1.33 6.92 6.87
CA SER A 98 1.21 7.16 5.43
C SER A 98 0.86 5.87 4.69
N ILE A 99 0.19 5.99 3.54
CA ILE A 99 -0.19 4.80 2.78
C ILE A 99 1.03 4.01 2.30
N ASN A 100 2.12 4.71 2.02
CA ASN A 100 3.39 4.11 1.62
C ASN A 100 4.03 3.31 2.76
N GLU A 101 3.95 3.81 4.00
CA GLU A 101 4.41 3.08 5.18
C GLU A 101 3.52 1.89 5.47
N ALA A 102 2.20 2.05 5.39
CA ALA A 102 1.26 0.94 5.52
C ALA A 102 1.55 -0.16 4.49
N GLU A 103 1.72 0.19 3.21
CA GLU A 103 2.10 -0.76 2.18
C GLU A 103 3.41 -1.49 2.54
N ARG A 104 4.43 -0.76 2.98
CA ARG A 104 5.72 -1.34 3.39
C ARG A 104 5.57 -2.33 4.54
N SER A 105 4.81 -1.96 5.57
CA SER A 105 4.50 -2.79 6.73
C SER A 105 3.79 -4.08 6.31
N TYR A 106 2.75 -3.98 5.46
CA TYR A 106 2.08 -5.16 4.89
C TYR A 106 3.02 -6.06 4.09
N LYS A 107 3.90 -5.48 3.26
CA LYS A 107 4.88 -6.25 2.48
C LYS A 107 5.87 -6.99 3.37
N LYS A 108 6.37 -6.33 4.43
CA LYS A 108 7.29 -6.95 5.41
C LYS A 108 6.61 -8.10 6.15
N ALA A 109 5.39 -7.89 6.64
CA ALA A 109 4.62 -8.93 7.33
C ALA A 109 4.40 -10.16 6.44
N LEU A 110 3.97 -9.96 5.19
CA LEU A 110 3.80 -11.07 4.24
C LEU A 110 5.09 -11.85 4.00
N SER A 111 6.22 -11.16 3.88
CA SER A 111 7.53 -11.80 3.72
C SER A 111 7.91 -12.68 4.92
N ILE A 112 7.67 -12.19 6.13
CA ILE A 112 7.91 -12.95 7.37
C ILE A 112 7.00 -14.19 7.42
N ILE A 113 5.69 -14.00 7.23
CA ILE A 113 4.70 -15.08 7.23
C ILE A 113 5.08 -16.18 6.23
N PHE A 114 5.43 -15.81 4.99
CA PHE A 114 5.84 -16.81 3.99
C PHE A 114 7.13 -17.53 4.32
N SER A 115 8.07 -16.85 4.98
CA SER A 115 9.31 -17.47 5.42
C SER A 115 9.06 -18.50 6.51
N VAL A 116 8.21 -18.17 7.50
CA VAL A 116 7.77 -19.08 8.56
C VAL A 116 7.01 -20.27 7.97
N GLU A 117 6.03 -20.03 7.08
CA GLU A 117 5.30 -21.11 6.42
C GLU A 117 6.21 -22.07 5.64
N SER A 118 7.19 -21.52 4.92
CA SER A 118 8.16 -22.31 4.13
C SER A 118 9.01 -23.20 5.04
N TYR A 119 9.49 -22.65 6.16
CA TYR A 119 10.23 -23.41 7.16
C TYR A 119 9.38 -24.54 7.78
N LEU A 120 8.15 -24.25 8.21
CA LEU A 120 7.26 -25.24 8.80
C LEU A 120 6.90 -26.36 7.80
N LYS A 121 6.69 -26.03 6.52
CA LYS A 121 6.46 -27.01 5.45
C LYS A 121 7.66 -27.95 5.26
N LYS A 122 8.89 -27.41 5.31
CA LYS A 122 10.13 -28.21 5.24
C LYS A 122 10.27 -29.12 6.46
N ALA A 123 10.14 -28.57 7.67
CA ALA A 123 10.24 -29.33 8.91
C ALA A 123 9.22 -30.48 8.95
N LYS A 124 7.96 -30.24 8.56
CA LYS A 124 6.94 -31.29 8.42
C LYS A 124 7.35 -32.38 7.44
N SER A 125 7.92 -32.01 6.30
CA SER A 125 8.40 -32.97 5.30
C SER A 125 9.58 -33.79 5.79
N GLU A 126 10.45 -33.23 6.64
CA GLU A 126 11.59 -33.94 7.23
C GLU A 126 11.12 -34.92 8.30
N ILE A 127 10.26 -34.50 9.22
CA ILE A 127 9.67 -35.38 10.25
C ILE A 127 9.00 -36.60 9.62
N LYS A 128 8.21 -36.40 8.55
CA LYS A 128 7.52 -37.49 7.84
C LYS A 128 8.48 -38.56 7.26
N LYS A 129 9.75 -38.25 7.02
CA LYS A 129 10.75 -39.23 6.57
C LYS A 129 11.23 -40.16 7.68
N TYR A 130 11.13 -39.73 8.94
CA TYR A 130 11.53 -40.52 10.11
C TYR A 130 10.38 -41.34 10.70
N GLU A 131 9.15 -41.09 10.27
CA GLU A 131 7.95 -41.85 10.64
C GLU A 131 7.65 -43.03 9.68
N GLN A 132 8.43 -43.19 8.60
CA GLN A 132 8.35 -44.28 7.62
C GLN A 132 9.50 -45.27 7.81
#